data_AF-A0A292S227-F1
#
_entry.id   AF-A0A292S227-F1
#
_cell.length_a   1.000
_cell.length_b   1.000
_cell.length_c   1.000
_cell.angle_alpha   90.00
_cell.angle_beta   90.00
_cell.angle_gamma   90.00
#
_symmetry.space_group_name_H-M   'P 1'
#
loop_
_entity.id
_entity.type
_entity.pdbx_description
1 polymer ?
#
loop_
_entity_poly.entity_id
_entity_poly.type
_entity_poly.pdbx_seq_one_letter_code
_entity_poly.pdbx_strand_id
1 'polypeptide(L)'
;MIRESLRRIIALIKKEFITIWKDPKSRGIIIALPLMQLFVFANAITMEVKNIDVALIDSANTVESRELLSRFEHSPRFRKFYYAENEADLKEKIDNQKVQIGIYINNDFSTNIKRGNPAEVLIIADGRQTNSASIASGYANQIVNEYNNYITGIAPQIAPSIRNWYNPNLEYKWYILTVIVAMLALVITLLLTALSIAREREMGTFDQLIVSPLTSFEILLGKTIPPLVIAMCLTCIMTLIVITAFKIPFMGSFLLFFVSIFISLLSIVGVGLFISSICKTQQQAILGVITFQMPAILLSGFISPIEDMPKFLQYLTLINPIRFFMLLTRGIFLKGMSFHDVFINWIPLILIAIITLSLAMLTFKRKLD
;
A
#
# COMPACT_ATOMS: atom_id res chain seq x y z
N MET A 1 -26.14 39.79 0.94
CA MET A 1 -24.74 39.48 0.58
C MET A 1 -24.40 37.99 0.72
N ILE A 2 -24.52 37.38 1.91
CA ILE A 2 -24.19 35.95 2.15
C ILE A 2 -25.04 34.99 1.29
N ARG A 3 -26.35 35.24 1.16
CA ARG A 3 -27.25 34.40 0.34
C ARG A 3 -26.89 34.40 -1.15
N GLU A 4 -26.43 35.54 -1.67
CA GLU A 4 -25.98 35.66 -3.07
C GLU A 4 -24.62 34.99 -3.28
N SER A 5 -23.68 35.14 -2.34
CA SER A 5 -22.41 34.42 -2.36
C SER A 5 -22.60 32.90 -2.35
N LEU A 6 -23.48 32.39 -1.49
CA LEU A 6 -23.79 30.96 -1.42
C LEU A 6 -24.44 30.45 -2.71
N ARG A 7 -25.35 31.21 -3.31
CA ARG A 7 -25.95 30.88 -4.63
C ARG A 7 -24.90 30.78 -5.71
N ARG A 8 -23.93 31.71 -5.76
CA ARG A 8 -22.82 31.69 -6.72
C ARG A 8 -21.91 30.48 -6.54
N ILE A 9 -21.53 30.16 -5.29
CA ILE A 9 -20.73 28.96 -4.99
C ILE A 9 -21.46 27.70 -5.45
N ILE A 10 -22.73 27.53 -5.09
CA ILE A 10 -23.53 26.36 -5.46
C ILE A 10 -23.67 26.25 -6.99
N ALA A 11 -23.86 27.37 -7.69
CA ALA A 11 -23.92 27.38 -9.15
C ALA A 11 -22.60 26.91 -9.78
N LEU A 12 -21.46 27.37 -9.26
CA LEU A 12 -20.13 26.94 -9.71
C LEU A 12 -19.91 25.44 -9.42
N ILE A 13 -20.22 24.97 -8.21
CA ILE A 13 -20.16 23.55 -7.84
C ILE A 13 -20.98 22.71 -8.82
N LYS A 14 -22.24 23.11 -9.08
CA LYS A 14 -23.13 22.42 -10.00
C LYS A 14 -22.56 22.37 -11.42
N LYS A 15 -22.00 23.49 -11.91
CA LYS A 15 -21.32 23.56 -13.21
C LYS A 15 -20.17 22.55 -13.27
N GLU A 16 -19.27 22.56 -12.29
CA GLU A 16 -18.11 21.65 -12.25
C GLU A 16 -18.54 20.17 -12.21
N PHE A 17 -19.54 19.81 -11.40
CA PHE A 17 -20.10 18.45 -11.40
C PHE A 17 -20.62 18.06 -12.79
N ILE A 18 -21.43 18.91 -13.42
CA ILE A 18 -21.98 18.64 -14.75
C ILE A 18 -20.84 18.50 -15.77
N THR A 19 -19.83 19.35 -15.73
CA THR A 19 -18.67 19.27 -16.64
C THR A 19 -17.92 17.94 -16.50
N ILE A 20 -17.72 17.46 -15.28
CA ILE A 20 -17.06 16.18 -15.03
C ILE A 20 -17.91 14.99 -15.51
N TRP A 21 -19.22 15.02 -15.23
CA TRP A 21 -20.12 13.91 -15.54
C TRP A 21 -20.60 13.84 -17.00
N LYS A 22 -20.64 14.98 -17.70
CA LYS A 22 -21.11 15.07 -19.09
C LYS A 22 -20.14 14.44 -20.08
N ASP A 23 -18.84 14.43 -19.79
CA ASP A 23 -17.85 13.77 -20.63
C ASP A 23 -17.83 12.24 -20.35
N PRO A 24 -18.24 11.40 -21.33
CA PRO A 24 -18.29 9.96 -21.15
C PRO A 24 -16.92 9.33 -20.91
N LYS A 25 -15.83 9.95 -21.40
CA LYS A 25 -14.47 9.48 -21.14
C LYS A 25 -14.06 9.80 -19.71
N SER A 26 -14.30 11.03 -19.26
CA SER A 26 -14.02 11.45 -17.88
C SER A 26 -14.73 10.56 -16.85
N ARG A 27 -16.05 10.32 -16.99
CA ARG A 27 -16.78 9.46 -16.02
C ARG A 27 -16.26 8.02 -15.98
N GLY A 28 -15.87 7.45 -17.12
CA GLY A 28 -15.29 6.11 -17.20
C GLY A 28 -13.93 6.03 -16.51
N ILE A 29 -13.05 6.99 -16.79
CA ILE A 29 -11.72 7.06 -16.18
C ILE A 29 -11.80 7.32 -14.67
N ILE A 30 -12.76 8.13 -14.20
CA ILE A 30 -12.87 8.49 -12.78
C ILE A 30 -13.47 7.37 -11.94
N ILE A 31 -14.37 6.56 -12.50
CA ILE A 31 -15.13 5.56 -11.73
C ILE A 31 -14.70 4.13 -12.10
N ALA A 32 -14.73 3.79 -13.39
CA ALA A 32 -14.49 2.42 -13.81
C ALA A 32 -13.02 2.01 -13.63
N LEU A 33 -12.07 2.90 -13.96
CA LEU A 33 -10.65 2.58 -13.88
C LEU A 33 -10.18 2.30 -12.44
N PRO A 34 -10.52 3.10 -11.41
CA PRO A 34 -10.13 2.78 -10.02
C PRO A 34 -10.79 1.53 -9.48
N LEU A 35 -12.05 1.29 -9.80
CA LEU A 35 -12.74 0.05 -9.41
C LEU A 35 -12.09 -1.15 -10.08
N MET A 36 -11.80 -1.06 -11.38
CA MET A 36 -11.04 -2.09 -12.09
C MET A 36 -9.67 -2.31 -11.46
N GLN A 37 -8.93 -1.23 -11.15
CA GLN A 37 -7.64 -1.32 -10.46
C GLN A 37 -7.77 -2.03 -9.12
N LEU A 38 -8.78 -1.72 -8.31
CA LEU A 38 -9.04 -2.41 -7.05
C LEU A 38 -9.20 -3.93 -7.27
N PHE A 39 -10.03 -4.34 -8.24
CA PHE A 39 -10.22 -5.77 -8.55
C PHE A 39 -8.97 -6.44 -9.12
N VAL A 40 -8.23 -5.76 -10.00
CA VAL A 40 -6.97 -6.27 -10.56
C VAL A 40 -5.98 -6.50 -9.43
N PHE A 41 -5.75 -5.51 -8.57
CA PHE A 41 -4.78 -5.62 -7.48
C PHE A 41 -5.21 -6.61 -6.40
N ALA A 42 -6.52 -6.77 -6.15
CA ALA A 42 -7.03 -7.78 -5.24
C ALA A 42 -6.66 -9.22 -5.64
N ASN A 43 -6.56 -9.48 -6.95
CA ASN A 43 -6.30 -10.80 -7.50
C ASN A 43 -4.85 -10.98 -7.96
N ALA A 44 -4.18 -9.90 -8.37
CA ALA A 44 -2.83 -9.96 -8.95
C ALA A 44 -1.71 -9.85 -7.91
N ILE A 45 -1.92 -9.17 -6.77
CA ILE A 45 -0.86 -8.99 -5.77
C ILE A 45 -0.98 -10.05 -4.67
N THR A 46 -0.20 -11.12 -4.80
CA THR A 46 0.09 -12.06 -3.71
C THR A 46 1.57 -12.00 -3.37
N MET A 47 1.93 -11.36 -2.26
CA MET A 47 3.29 -11.47 -1.67
C MET A 47 3.41 -12.67 -0.73
N GLU A 48 2.46 -13.62 -0.78
CA GLU A 48 2.58 -14.85 0.00
C GLU A 48 3.74 -15.68 -0.55
N VAL A 49 4.73 -15.96 0.30
CA VAL A 49 5.78 -16.94 0.02
C VAL A 49 5.16 -18.34 0.18
N LYS A 50 4.40 -18.73 -0.84
CA LYS A 50 3.89 -20.09 -1.06
C LYS A 50 4.53 -20.60 -2.33
N ASN A 51 4.84 -21.89 -2.38
CA ASN A 51 5.59 -22.54 -3.46
C ASN A 51 7.09 -22.26 -3.45
N ILE A 52 7.74 -22.48 -2.32
CA ILE A 52 9.20 -22.48 -2.24
C ILE A 52 9.71 -23.75 -2.95
N ASP A 53 10.51 -23.56 -3.99
CA ASP A 53 11.23 -24.61 -4.69
C ASP A 53 12.57 -24.85 -3.95
N VAL A 54 12.87 -26.10 -3.65
CA VAL A 54 13.94 -26.52 -2.74
C VAL A 54 14.94 -27.39 -3.47
N ALA A 55 16.23 -27.21 -3.18
CA ALA A 55 17.25 -28.18 -3.55
C ALA A 55 17.69 -28.99 -2.34
N LEU A 56 17.82 -30.31 -2.51
CA LEU A 56 18.16 -31.26 -1.46
C LEU A 56 19.48 -31.94 -1.81
N ILE A 57 20.37 -32.02 -0.81
CA ILE A 57 21.53 -32.91 -0.82
C ILE A 57 21.40 -33.83 0.39
N ASP A 58 21.24 -35.12 0.12
CA ASP A 58 21.27 -36.16 1.14
C ASP A 58 22.53 -37.01 0.96
N SER A 59 23.62 -36.60 1.62
CA SER A 59 24.86 -37.37 1.57
C SER A 59 24.82 -38.58 2.51
N ALA A 60 24.01 -38.54 3.59
CA ALA A 60 23.81 -39.67 4.49
C ALA A 60 23.11 -40.86 3.81
N ASN A 61 22.08 -40.59 3.01
CA ASN A 61 21.27 -41.59 2.31
C ASN A 61 20.77 -42.72 3.25
N THR A 62 20.20 -42.33 4.38
CA THR A 62 19.75 -43.21 5.49
C THR A 62 18.25 -43.12 5.70
N VAL A 63 17.67 -44.05 6.47
CA VAL A 63 16.23 -44.01 6.79
C VAL A 63 15.88 -42.72 7.54
N GLU A 64 16.73 -42.30 8.47
CA GLU A 64 16.52 -41.09 9.28
C GLU A 64 16.62 -39.81 8.45
N SER A 65 17.55 -39.74 7.48
CA SER A 65 17.63 -38.59 6.57
C SER A 65 16.43 -38.53 5.63
N ARG A 66 15.99 -39.68 5.09
CA ARG A 66 14.81 -39.79 4.22
C ARG A 66 13.52 -39.43 4.95
N GLU A 67 13.38 -39.79 6.22
CA GLU A 67 12.21 -39.41 7.01
C GLU A 67 12.14 -37.88 7.17
N LEU A 68 13.24 -37.22 7.54
CA LEU A 68 13.29 -35.76 7.63
C LEU A 68 12.91 -35.10 6.29
N LEU A 69 13.51 -35.57 5.18
CA LEU A 69 13.21 -35.04 3.85
C LEU A 69 11.75 -35.25 3.43
N SER A 70 11.15 -36.38 3.79
CA SER A 70 9.73 -36.64 3.51
C SER A 70 8.82 -35.60 4.18
N ARG A 71 9.18 -35.08 5.37
CA ARG A 71 8.41 -34.04 6.06
C ARG A 71 8.50 -32.69 5.33
N PHE A 72 9.65 -32.39 4.74
CA PHE A 72 9.77 -31.26 3.82
C PHE A 72 8.88 -31.44 2.59
N GLU A 73 8.95 -32.61 1.94
CA GLU A 73 8.19 -32.93 0.72
C GLU A 73 6.67 -32.85 0.90
N HIS A 74 6.15 -33.20 2.08
CA HIS A 74 4.72 -33.17 2.39
C HIS A 74 4.23 -31.84 2.99
N SER A 75 5.11 -30.86 3.20
CA SER A 75 4.72 -29.56 3.74
C SER A 75 4.07 -28.67 2.66
N PRO A 76 2.90 -28.06 2.92
CA PRO A 76 2.18 -27.24 1.93
C PRO A 76 2.90 -25.92 1.58
N ARG A 77 4.04 -25.62 2.22
CA ARG A 77 4.84 -24.41 1.97
C ARG A 77 5.84 -24.58 0.83
N PHE A 78 6.27 -25.83 0.60
CA PHE A 78 7.23 -26.19 -0.44
C PHE A 78 6.50 -26.83 -1.63
N ARG A 79 6.96 -26.58 -2.86
CA ARG A 79 6.27 -27.05 -4.07
C ARG A 79 7.07 -28.08 -4.86
N LYS A 80 8.33 -27.76 -5.19
CA LYS A 80 9.19 -28.64 -5.99
C LYS A 80 10.48 -28.93 -5.26
N PHE A 81 10.95 -30.15 -5.41
CA PHE A 81 12.19 -30.63 -4.84
C PHE A 81 13.13 -31.03 -5.97
N TYR A 82 14.35 -30.52 -5.92
CA TYR A 82 15.42 -30.83 -6.85
C TYR A 82 16.54 -31.50 -6.07
N TYR A 83 17.02 -32.64 -6.53
CA TYR A 83 18.20 -33.24 -5.94
C TYR A 83 19.44 -32.59 -6.55
N ALA A 84 20.38 -32.17 -5.70
CA ALA A 84 21.68 -31.66 -6.12
C ALA A 84 22.75 -32.70 -5.80
N GLU A 85 23.76 -32.81 -6.68
CA GLU A 85 24.80 -33.84 -6.55
C GLU A 85 25.90 -33.42 -5.57
N ASN A 86 26.20 -32.12 -5.52
CA ASN A 86 27.24 -31.54 -4.69
C ASN A 86 26.92 -30.07 -4.38
N GLU A 87 27.70 -29.47 -3.49
CA GLU A 87 27.52 -28.07 -3.06
C GLU A 87 27.62 -27.07 -4.23
N ALA A 88 28.44 -27.36 -5.26
CA ALA A 88 28.57 -26.50 -6.43
C ALA A 88 27.29 -26.50 -7.29
N ASP A 89 26.68 -27.67 -7.51
CA ASP A 89 25.39 -27.78 -8.20
C ASP A 89 24.27 -27.14 -7.37
N LEU A 90 24.28 -27.29 -6.04
CA LEU A 90 23.34 -26.60 -5.16
C LEU A 90 23.44 -25.08 -5.32
N LYS A 91 24.67 -24.56 -5.27
CA LYS A 91 24.94 -23.15 -5.46
C LYS A 91 24.50 -22.67 -6.84
N GLU A 92 24.79 -23.43 -7.91
CA GLU A 92 24.36 -23.09 -9.26
C GLU A 92 22.83 -23.01 -9.37
N LYS A 93 22.09 -23.94 -8.75
CA LYS A 93 20.62 -23.91 -8.73
C LYS A 93 20.08 -22.68 -8.00
N ILE A 94 20.75 -22.23 -6.92
CA ILE A 94 20.41 -20.98 -6.21
C ILE A 94 20.75 -19.77 -7.10
N ASP A 95 21.96 -19.72 -7.66
CA ASP A 95 22.44 -18.61 -8.48
C ASP A 95 21.51 -18.36 -9.67
N ASN A 96 21.08 -19.43 -10.34
CA ASN A 96 20.13 -19.43 -11.46
C ASN A 96 18.66 -19.26 -11.06
N GLN A 97 18.35 -18.99 -9.78
CA GLN A 97 16.99 -18.78 -9.25
C GLN A 97 16.04 -19.97 -9.49
N LYS A 98 16.60 -21.18 -9.66
CA LYS A 98 15.81 -22.41 -9.83
C LYS A 98 15.20 -22.89 -8.51
N VAL A 99 15.85 -22.57 -7.41
CA VAL A 99 15.42 -22.86 -6.03
C VAL A 99 15.69 -21.64 -5.15
N GLN A 100 14.87 -21.45 -4.11
CA GLN A 100 15.07 -20.36 -3.13
C GLN A 100 15.77 -20.83 -1.85
N ILE A 101 15.82 -22.14 -1.62
CA ILE A 101 16.46 -22.73 -0.44
C ILE A 101 17.12 -24.07 -0.78
N GLY A 102 18.29 -24.30 -0.21
CA GLY A 102 19.05 -25.52 -0.22
C GLY A 102 19.03 -26.17 1.15
N ILE A 103 18.85 -27.48 1.21
CA ILE A 103 18.97 -28.29 2.42
C ILE A 103 20.06 -29.31 2.20
N TYR A 104 21.04 -29.33 3.07
CA TYR A 104 22.20 -30.21 2.99
C TYR A 104 22.33 -31.03 4.27
N ILE A 105 22.30 -32.36 4.12
CA ILE A 105 22.40 -33.34 5.21
C ILE A 105 23.74 -34.09 5.08
N ASN A 106 24.57 -33.96 6.11
CA ASN A 106 25.90 -34.59 6.18
C ASN A 106 25.83 -36.12 6.36
N ASN A 107 26.88 -36.83 5.92
CA ASN A 107 27.01 -38.28 6.03
C ASN A 107 26.82 -38.83 7.46
N ASP A 108 27.25 -38.07 8.46
CA ASP A 108 27.24 -38.49 9.86
C ASP A 108 25.87 -38.33 10.55
N PHE A 109 24.85 -37.84 9.84
CA PHE A 109 23.53 -37.50 10.39
C PHE A 109 22.89 -38.66 11.17
N SER A 110 22.73 -39.83 10.55
CA SER A 110 22.12 -41.02 11.19
C SER A 110 22.96 -41.53 12.37
N THR A 111 24.30 -41.52 12.22
CA THR A 111 25.23 -41.94 13.26
C THR A 111 25.11 -41.05 14.50
N ASN A 112 25.04 -39.74 14.32
CA ASN A 112 24.92 -38.78 15.42
C ASN A 112 23.56 -38.89 16.12
N ILE A 113 22.46 -38.99 15.37
CA ILE A 113 21.11 -39.20 15.93
C ILE A 113 21.07 -40.46 16.80
N LYS A 114 21.57 -41.60 16.30
CA LYS A 114 21.56 -42.88 17.04
C LYS A 114 22.41 -42.85 18.30
N ARG A 115 23.47 -42.03 18.31
CA ARG A 115 24.35 -41.85 19.47
C ARG A 115 23.81 -40.83 20.49
N GLY A 116 22.70 -40.16 20.19
CA GLY A 116 22.20 -39.04 20.99
C GLY A 116 23.07 -37.79 20.89
N ASN A 117 23.95 -37.71 19.89
CA ASN A 117 24.76 -36.53 19.62
C ASN A 117 23.99 -35.55 18.71
N PRO A 118 24.25 -34.23 18.81
CA PRO A 118 23.69 -33.26 17.88
C PRO A 118 24.05 -33.60 16.42
N ALA A 119 23.05 -33.64 15.55
CA ALA A 119 23.22 -33.81 14.11
C ALA A 119 22.95 -32.49 13.39
N GLU A 120 23.81 -32.11 12.45
CA GLU A 120 23.72 -30.85 11.73
C GLU A 120 22.94 -31.01 10.43
N VAL A 121 22.01 -30.08 10.17
CA VAL A 121 21.32 -29.89 8.90
C VAL A 121 21.59 -28.47 8.44
N LEU A 122 22.25 -28.31 7.29
CA LEU A 122 22.60 -27.01 6.77
C LEU A 122 21.47 -26.49 5.87
N ILE A 123 20.98 -25.29 6.17
CA ILE A 123 19.93 -24.61 5.40
C ILE A 123 20.56 -23.37 4.75
N ILE A 124 20.61 -23.36 3.42
CA ILE A 124 21.18 -22.28 2.62
C ILE A 124 20.04 -21.56 1.90
N ALA A 125 19.77 -20.30 2.19
CA ALA A 125 18.68 -19.54 1.57
C ALA A 125 19.20 -18.45 0.63
N ASP A 126 18.44 -18.15 -0.44
CA ASP A 126 18.75 -17.05 -1.36
C ASP A 126 18.49 -15.69 -0.73
N GLY A 127 19.53 -15.10 -0.15
CA GLY A 127 19.49 -13.81 0.53
C GLY A 127 19.15 -12.60 -0.36
N ARG A 128 19.11 -12.73 -1.70
CA ARG A 128 18.73 -11.64 -2.62
C ARG A 128 17.29 -11.16 -2.36
N GLN A 129 16.43 -12.06 -1.90
CA GLN A 129 15.08 -11.76 -1.43
C GLN A 129 14.99 -12.01 0.07
N THR A 130 15.48 -11.08 0.88
CA THR A 130 15.66 -11.25 2.33
C THR A 130 14.39 -11.74 3.05
N ASN A 131 13.22 -11.14 2.77
CA ASN A 131 11.97 -11.58 3.41
C ASN A 131 11.59 -13.02 3.02
N SER A 132 11.72 -13.38 1.74
CA SER A 132 11.43 -14.73 1.26
C SER A 132 12.37 -15.75 1.88
N ALA A 133 13.67 -15.43 1.95
CA ALA A 133 14.68 -16.26 2.58
C ALA A 133 14.42 -16.45 4.07
N SER A 134 14.14 -15.38 4.82
CA SER A 134 13.84 -15.48 6.26
C SER A 134 12.59 -16.32 6.53
N ILE A 135 11.53 -16.17 5.72
CA ILE A 135 10.30 -16.96 5.86
C ILE A 135 10.58 -18.44 5.53
N ALA A 136 11.28 -18.72 4.42
CA ALA A 136 11.63 -20.08 4.01
C ALA A 136 12.51 -20.80 5.05
N SER A 137 13.54 -20.12 5.56
CA SER A 137 14.39 -20.62 6.64
C SER A 137 13.61 -20.82 7.94
N GLY A 138 12.63 -19.96 8.24
CA GLY A 138 11.74 -20.13 9.39
C GLY A 138 10.91 -21.41 9.29
N TYR A 139 10.31 -21.69 8.13
CA TYR A 139 9.57 -22.93 7.89
C TYR A 139 10.49 -24.17 7.96
N ALA A 140 11.69 -24.08 7.38
CA ALA A 140 12.63 -25.18 7.43
C ALA A 140 13.09 -25.50 8.87
N ASN A 141 13.39 -24.48 9.66
CA ASN A 141 13.68 -24.64 11.09
C ASN A 141 12.52 -25.26 11.86
N GLN A 142 11.27 -24.86 11.56
CA GLN A 142 10.10 -25.45 12.20
C GLN A 142 10.01 -26.96 11.94
N ILE A 143 10.21 -27.40 10.69
CA ILE A 143 10.17 -28.83 10.32
C ILE A 143 11.31 -29.60 11.00
N VAL A 144 12.53 -29.06 11.02
CA VAL A 144 13.67 -29.69 11.70
C VAL A 144 13.40 -29.82 13.19
N ASN A 145 12.85 -28.80 13.84
CA ASN A 145 12.51 -28.84 15.26
C ASN A 145 11.39 -29.85 15.56
N GLU A 146 10.36 -29.91 14.73
CA GLU A 146 9.29 -30.92 14.85
C GLU A 146 9.84 -32.34 14.72
N TYR A 147 10.77 -32.58 13.79
CA TYR A 147 11.45 -33.87 13.67
C TYR A 147 12.35 -34.18 14.86
N ASN A 148 13.11 -33.20 15.35
CA ASN A 148 13.95 -33.35 16.54
C ASN A 148 13.12 -33.76 17.77
N ASN A 149 11.95 -33.16 17.96
CA ASN A 149 11.03 -33.52 19.05
C ASN A 149 10.46 -34.95 18.87
N TYR A 150 10.21 -35.36 17.62
CA TYR A 150 9.73 -36.71 17.31
C TYR A 150 10.79 -37.79 17.62
N ILE A 151 12.04 -37.59 17.20
CA ILE A 151 13.11 -38.60 17.39
C ILE A 151 13.60 -38.68 18.84
N THR A 152 13.59 -37.57 19.58
CA THR A 152 14.00 -37.56 20.99
C THR A 152 12.89 -38.06 21.91
N GLY A 153 11.62 -37.98 21.47
CA GLY A 153 10.45 -38.23 22.33
C GLY A 153 10.31 -37.22 23.48
N ILE A 154 11.18 -36.21 23.52
CA ILE A 154 11.16 -35.15 24.52
C ILE A 154 10.27 -34.06 23.96
N ALA A 155 9.06 -33.93 24.52
CA ALA A 155 8.24 -32.78 24.22
C ALA A 155 8.99 -31.51 24.66
N PRO A 156 9.05 -30.46 23.81
CA PRO A 156 9.67 -29.21 24.19
C PRO A 156 8.97 -28.67 25.43
N GLN A 157 9.71 -28.53 26.53
CA GLN A 157 9.17 -28.01 27.79
C GLN A 157 8.72 -26.55 27.66
N ILE A 158 9.28 -25.84 26.68
CA ILE A 158 8.93 -24.47 26.34
C ILE A 158 8.62 -24.44 24.84
N ALA A 159 7.37 -24.18 24.50
CA ALA A 159 6.93 -24.00 23.12
C ALA A 159 6.33 -22.59 22.94
N PRO A 160 6.73 -21.83 21.92
CA PRO A 160 6.16 -20.51 21.67
C PRO A 160 4.71 -20.65 21.17
N SER A 161 3.76 -20.05 21.89
CA SER A 161 2.39 -19.85 21.42
C SER A 161 2.31 -18.52 20.68
N ILE A 162 2.46 -18.56 19.35
CA ILE A 162 2.46 -17.35 18.52
C ILE A 162 1.01 -16.99 18.19
N ARG A 163 0.60 -15.77 18.58
CA ARG A 163 -0.71 -15.21 18.24
C ARG A 163 -0.54 -13.84 17.62
N ASN A 164 -1.10 -13.67 16.41
CA ASN A 164 -1.16 -12.39 15.73
C ASN A 164 -2.44 -11.64 16.17
N TRP A 165 -2.27 -10.47 16.77
CA TRP A 165 -3.39 -9.62 17.22
C TRP A 165 -4.18 -9.03 16.05
N TYR A 166 -3.48 -8.68 14.97
CA TYR A 166 -4.06 -8.14 13.75
C TYR A 166 -3.74 -9.09 12.60
N ASN A 167 -4.74 -9.41 11.79
CA ASN A 167 -4.62 -10.38 10.70
C ASN A 167 -4.11 -11.76 11.17
N PRO A 168 -4.94 -12.54 11.90
CA PRO A 168 -4.53 -13.83 12.46
C PRO A 168 -3.91 -14.80 11.44
N ASN A 169 -4.46 -14.79 10.22
CA ASN A 169 -4.06 -15.66 9.12
C ASN A 169 -2.89 -15.11 8.28
N LEU A 170 -2.38 -13.91 8.59
CA LEU A 170 -1.34 -13.21 7.83
C LEU A 170 -1.70 -13.06 6.34
N GLU A 171 -2.98 -12.88 6.04
CA GLU A 171 -3.45 -12.68 4.67
C GLU A 171 -2.98 -11.32 4.15
N TYR A 172 -2.05 -11.34 3.19
CA TYR A 172 -1.50 -10.12 2.61
C TYR A 172 -2.59 -9.21 2.01
N LYS A 173 -3.71 -9.80 1.57
CA LYS A 173 -4.90 -9.10 1.04
C LYS A 173 -5.43 -8.03 1.99
N TRP A 174 -5.42 -8.27 3.31
CA TRP A 174 -5.90 -7.30 4.30
C TRP A 174 -5.09 -6.01 4.26
N TYR A 175 -3.77 -6.14 4.11
CA TYR A 175 -2.87 -4.99 4.00
C TYR A 175 -3.06 -4.26 2.67
N ILE A 176 -2.87 -4.96 1.56
CA ILE A 176 -2.79 -4.32 0.24
C ILE A 176 -4.11 -3.65 -0.16
N LEU A 177 -5.26 -4.28 0.11
CA LEU A 177 -6.56 -3.73 -0.27
C LEU A 177 -6.95 -2.51 0.55
N THR A 178 -6.67 -2.53 1.86
CA THR A 178 -6.90 -1.36 2.72
C THR A 178 -6.12 -0.16 2.20
N VAL A 179 -4.85 -0.40 1.87
CA VAL A 179 -3.93 0.66 1.49
C VAL A 179 -4.18 1.19 0.08
N ILE A 180 -4.55 0.31 -0.86
CA ILE A 180 -4.78 0.71 -2.24
C ILE A 180 -6.02 1.57 -2.40
N VAL A 181 -7.04 1.38 -1.55
CA VAL A 181 -8.22 2.26 -1.52
C VAL A 181 -7.81 3.71 -1.25
N ALA A 182 -6.94 3.92 -0.25
CA ALA A 182 -6.41 5.25 0.04
C ALA A 182 -5.58 5.78 -1.13
N MET A 183 -4.69 4.96 -1.68
CA MET A 183 -3.84 5.37 -2.80
C MET A 183 -4.67 5.77 -4.04
N LEU A 184 -5.65 4.97 -4.44
CA LEU A 184 -6.52 5.27 -5.58
C LEU A 184 -7.31 6.57 -5.36
N ALA A 185 -7.86 6.77 -4.15
CA ALA A 185 -8.55 8.00 -3.79
C ALA A 185 -7.66 9.24 -3.94
N LEU A 186 -6.39 9.13 -3.52
CA LEU A 186 -5.41 10.21 -3.67
C LEU A 186 -5.10 10.52 -5.12
N VAL A 187 -4.83 9.50 -5.95
CA VAL A 187 -4.50 9.69 -7.37
C VAL A 187 -5.62 10.43 -8.08
N ILE A 188 -6.86 10.03 -7.85
CA ILE A 188 -8.03 10.62 -8.51
C ILE A 188 -8.24 12.05 -8.04
N THR A 189 -8.15 12.28 -6.73
CA THR A 189 -8.32 13.63 -6.15
C THR A 189 -7.28 14.59 -6.72
N LEU A 190 -6.01 14.16 -6.73
CA LEU A 190 -4.90 14.95 -7.22
C LEU A 190 -5.04 15.24 -8.73
N LEU A 191 -5.41 14.23 -9.52
CA LEU A 191 -5.60 14.38 -10.97
C LEU A 191 -6.76 15.33 -11.30
N LEU A 192 -7.92 15.15 -10.66
CA LEU A 192 -9.10 15.99 -10.93
C LEU A 192 -8.86 17.46 -10.59
N THR A 193 -8.19 17.71 -9.47
CA THR A 193 -7.90 19.05 -9.01
C THR A 193 -6.80 19.71 -9.84
N ALA A 194 -5.76 18.96 -10.22
CA ALA A 194 -4.72 19.44 -11.13
C ALA A 194 -5.24 19.77 -12.52
N LEU A 195 -6.23 19.04 -13.03
CA LEU A 195 -6.84 19.31 -14.33
C LEU A 195 -7.84 20.48 -14.29
N SER A 196 -8.37 20.85 -13.12
CA SER A 196 -9.49 21.80 -13.02
C SER A 196 -9.19 23.17 -13.65
N ILE A 197 -8.11 23.86 -13.26
CA ILE A 197 -7.75 25.17 -13.83
C ILE A 197 -6.98 25.02 -15.14
N ALA A 198 -6.12 24.02 -15.23
CA ALA A 198 -5.34 23.75 -16.45
C ALA A 198 -6.24 23.55 -17.67
N ARG A 199 -7.38 22.86 -17.51
CA ARG A 199 -8.40 22.68 -18.53
C ARG A 199 -9.05 24.00 -18.95
N GLU A 200 -9.40 24.85 -18.00
CA GLU A 200 -10.02 26.14 -18.32
C GLU A 200 -9.08 27.09 -19.05
N ARG A 201 -7.79 27.05 -18.70
CA ARG A 201 -6.74 27.79 -19.43
C ARG A 201 -6.60 27.30 -20.86
N GLU A 202 -6.51 25.99 -21.04
CA GLU A 202 -6.38 25.38 -22.36
C GLU A 202 -7.60 25.64 -23.25
N MET A 203 -8.80 25.71 -22.67
CA MET A 203 -10.03 26.06 -23.40
C MET A 203 -10.29 27.57 -23.54
N GLY A 204 -9.42 28.44 -23.01
CA GLY A 204 -9.61 29.90 -23.05
C GLY A 204 -10.78 30.41 -22.20
N THR A 205 -11.31 29.61 -21.29
CA THR A 205 -12.41 29.99 -20.37
C THR A 205 -11.92 30.55 -19.04
N PHE A 206 -10.61 30.51 -18.81
CA PHE A 206 -9.98 31.05 -17.61
C PHE A 206 -10.17 32.58 -17.48
N ASP A 207 -10.07 33.32 -18.59
CA ASP A 207 -10.27 34.77 -18.59
C ASP A 207 -11.71 35.14 -18.21
N GLN A 208 -12.69 34.34 -18.67
CA GLN A 208 -14.10 34.49 -18.29
C GLN A 208 -14.33 34.24 -16.79
N LEU A 209 -13.61 33.28 -16.20
CA LEU A 209 -13.68 33.00 -14.78
C LEU A 209 -13.14 34.17 -13.96
N ILE A 210 -12.05 34.78 -14.43
CA ILE A 210 -11.37 35.91 -13.76
C ILE A 210 -12.24 37.17 -13.75
N VAL A 211 -12.91 37.49 -14.85
CA VAL A 211 -13.77 38.69 -14.95
C VAL A 211 -15.19 38.47 -14.40
N SER A 212 -15.50 37.26 -13.95
CA SER A 212 -16.78 36.95 -13.34
C SER A 212 -16.91 37.66 -11.97
N PRO A 213 -18.14 37.94 -11.48
CA PRO A 213 -18.35 38.58 -10.18
C PRO A 213 -18.09 37.63 -8.98
N LEU A 214 -17.25 36.61 -9.17
CA LEU A 214 -16.86 35.64 -8.17
C LEU A 214 -15.59 36.10 -7.45
N THR A 215 -15.57 35.97 -6.13
CA THR A 215 -14.34 36.18 -5.35
C THR A 215 -13.39 35.00 -5.51
N SER A 216 -12.08 35.21 -5.31
CA SER A 216 -11.08 34.12 -5.36
C SER A 216 -11.40 32.98 -4.38
N PHE A 217 -12.03 33.28 -3.23
CA PHE A 217 -12.47 32.29 -2.25
C PHE A 217 -13.67 31.47 -2.76
N GLU A 218 -14.65 32.13 -3.39
CA GLU A 218 -15.80 31.44 -4.01
C GLU A 218 -15.35 30.50 -5.14
N ILE A 219 -14.38 30.93 -5.96
CA ILE A 219 -13.77 30.10 -7.01
C ILE A 219 -13.05 28.90 -6.40
N LEU A 220 -12.23 29.13 -5.37
CA LEU A 220 -11.48 28.06 -4.70
C LEU A 220 -12.43 27.00 -4.14
N LEU A 221 -13.48 27.41 -3.42
CA LEU A 221 -14.48 26.48 -2.88
C LEU A 221 -15.22 25.72 -3.99
N GLY A 222 -15.65 26.43 -5.03
CA GLY A 222 -16.36 25.83 -6.15
C GLY A 222 -15.55 24.81 -6.92
N LYS A 223 -14.21 24.96 -6.97
CA LYS A 223 -13.29 23.99 -7.57
C LYS A 223 -12.82 22.89 -6.62
N THR A 224 -12.84 23.14 -5.32
CA THR A 224 -12.42 22.17 -4.28
C THR A 224 -13.49 21.12 -4.02
N ILE A 225 -14.75 21.54 -3.89
CA ILE A 225 -15.85 20.67 -3.43
C ILE A 225 -16.16 19.51 -4.40
N PRO A 226 -16.30 19.71 -5.73
CA PRO A 226 -16.63 18.64 -6.65
C PRO A 226 -15.64 17.45 -6.64
N PRO A 227 -14.32 17.64 -6.82
CA PRO A 227 -13.38 16.53 -6.79
C PRO A 227 -13.29 15.87 -5.41
N LEU A 228 -13.42 16.66 -4.33
CA LEU A 228 -13.45 16.14 -2.97
C LEU A 228 -14.63 15.18 -2.75
N VAL A 229 -15.84 15.59 -3.11
CA VAL A 229 -17.05 14.76 -2.98
C VAL A 229 -16.96 13.51 -3.84
N ILE A 230 -16.51 13.64 -5.11
CA ILE A 230 -16.35 12.49 -6.01
C ILE A 230 -15.39 11.45 -5.40
N ALA A 231 -14.23 11.90 -4.94
CA ALA A 231 -13.23 11.01 -4.35
C ALA A 231 -13.71 10.40 -3.03
N MET A 232 -14.40 11.16 -2.18
CA MET A 232 -15.01 10.62 -0.95
C MET A 232 -16.03 9.54 -1.25
N CYS A 233 -16.96 9.78 -2.18
CA CYS A 233 -17.96 8.80 -2.60
C CYS A 233 -17.29 7.54 -3.14
N LEU A 234 -16.30 7.69 -4.01
CA LEU A 234 -15.59 6.55 -4.58
C LEU A 234 -14.79 5.77 -3.52
N THR A 235 -14.15 6.47 -2.58
CA THR A 235 -13.45 5.83 -1.45
C THR A 235 -14.41 5.02 -0.59
N CYS A 236 -15.61 5.54 -0.35
CA CYS A 236 -16.66 4.82 0.38
C CYS A 236 -17.13 3.58 -0.41
N ILE A 237 -17.34 3.69 -1.72
CA ILE A 237 -17.72 2.55 -2.58
C ILE A 237 -16.62 1.48 -2.57
N MET A 238 -15.37 1.87 -2.78
CA MET A 238 -14.23 0.95 -2.75
C MET A 238 -14.08 0.29 -1.38
N THR A 239 -14.24 1.05 -0.29
CA THR A 239 -14.24 0.51 1.08
C THR A 239 -15.37 -0.50 1.29
N LEU A 240 -16.58 -0.19 0.81
CA LEU A 240 -17.71 -1.10 0.88
C LEU A 240 -17.40 -2.41 0.16
N ILE A 241 -16.84 -2.35 -1.05
CA ILE A 241 -16.40 -3.53 -1.83
C ILE A 241 -15.36 -4.34 -1.05
N VAL A 242 -14.36 -3.68 -0.45
CA VAL A 242 -13.33 -4.35 0.37
C VAL A 242 -13.94 -5.09 1.57
N ILE A 243 -14.94 -4.50 2.22
CA ILE A 243 -15.63 -5.12 3.37
C ILE A 243 -16.56 -6.26 2.91
N THR A 244 -17.35 -6.06 1.86
CA THR A 244 -18.41 -7.02 1.48
C THR A 244 -17.93 -8.10 0.52
N ALA A 245 -17.23 -7.73 -0.56
CA ALA A 245 -16.80 -8.67 -1.60
C ALA A 245 -15.53 -9.43 -1.19
N PHE A 246 -14.58 -8.73 -0.56
CA PHE A 246 -13.31 -9.32 -0.13
C PHE A 246 -13.30 -9.76 1.34
N LYS A 247 -14.39 -9.49 2.09
CA LYS A 247 -14.60 -9.93 3.48
C LYS A 247 -13.49 -9.49 4.43
N ILE A 248 -12.84 -8.35 4.16
CA ILE A 248 -11.82 -7.80 5.05
C ILE A 248 -12.52 -7.08 6.21
N PRO A 249 -12.17 -7.40 7.47
CA PRO A 249 -12.83 -6.80 8.61
C PRO A 249 -12.47 -5.32 8.75
N PHE A 250 -13.48 -4.52 9.06
CA PHE A 250 -13.33 -3.12 9.41
C PHE A 250 -13.48 -2.96 10.92
N MET A 251 -12.37 -2.68 11.62
CA MET A 251 -12.30 -2.70 13.09
C MET A 251 -12.60 -1.34 13.74
N GLY A 252 -12.45 -0.24 13.00
CA GLY A 252 -12.58 1.11 13.53
C GLY A 252 -13.98 1.70 13.44
N SER A 253 -14.08 3.00 13.73
CA SER A 253 -15.31 3.77 13.57
C SER A 253 -15.45 4.33 12.15
N PHE A 254 -16.62 4.12 11.53
CA PHE A 254 -16.94 4.69 10.21
C PHE A 254 -16.87 6.22 10.21
N LEU A 255 -17.28 6.87 11.31
CA LEU A 255 -17.22 8.33 11.41
C LEU A 255 -15.78 8.84 11.43
N LEU A 256 -14.91 8.19 12.20
CA LEU A 256 -13.47 8.54 12.24
C LEU A 256 -12.82 8.35 10.88
N PHE A 257 -13.18 7.26 10.19
CA PHE A 257 -12.71 7.00 8.84
C PHE A 257 -13.18 8.06 7.84
N PHE A 258 -14.47 8.38 7.85
CA PHE A 258 -15.06 9.38 6.95
C PHE A 258 -14.43 10.77 7.12
N VAL A 259 -14.27 11.23 8.37
CA VAL A 259 -13.61 12.50 8.67
C VAL A 259 -12.13 12.46 8.29
N SER A 260 -11.44 11.34 8.51
CA SER A 260 -10.05 11.16 8.09
C SER A 260 -9.89 11.22 6.56
N ILE A 261 -10.81 10.61 5.81
CA ILE A 261 -10.83 10.74 4.34
C ILE A 261 -11.03 12.21 3.96
N PHE A 262 -12.02 12.89 4.54
CA PHE A 262 -12.29 14.31 4.22
C PHE A 262 -11.04 15.19 4.42
N ILE A 263 -10.42 15.13 5.61
CA ILE A 263 -9.25 15.93 5.95
C ILE A 263 -8.06 15.59 5.05
N SER A 264 -7.83 14.29 4.82
CA SER A 264 -6.72 13.82 3.97
C SER A 264 -6.88 14.28 2.53
N LEU A 265 -8.07 14.10 1.95
CA LEU A 265 -8.34 14.51 0.58
C LEU A 265 -8.32 16.03 0.44
N LEU A 266 -8.78 16.80 1.43
CA LEU A 266 -8.69 18.25 1.41
C LEU A 266 -7.23 18.75 1.27
N SER A 267 -6.30 18.10 1.99
CA SER A 267 -4.87 18.44 1.88
C SER A 267 -4.31 18.21 0.48
N ILE A 268 -4.80 17.19 -0.21
CA ILE A 268 -4.38 16.78 -1.55
C ILE A 268 -5.02 17.64 -2.63
N VAL A 269 -6.27 18.07 -2.41
CA VAL A 269 -6.93 19.05 -3.27
C VAL A 269 -6.11 20.34 -3.33
N GLY A 270 -5.59 20.82 -2.20
CA GLY A 270 -4.72 21.99 -2.19
C GLY A 270 -3.45 21.80 -3.02
N VAL A 271 -2.80 20.64 -2.93
CA VAL A 271 -1.63 20.31 -3.77
C VAL A 271 -2.00 20.31 -5.25
N GLY A 272 -3.09 19.65 -5.63
CA GLY A 272 -3.50 19.56 -7.02
C GLY A 272 -3.90 20.91 -7.60
N LEU A 273 -4.62 21.75 -6.84
CA LEU A 273 -4.94 23.11 -7.26
C LEU A 273 -3.69 24.00 -7.39
N PHE A 274 -2.71 23.84 -6.50
CA PHE A 274 -1.42 24.52 -6.62
C PHE A 274 -0.70 24.12 -7.92
N ILE A 275 -0.59 22.83 -8.22
CA ILE A 275 -0.06 22.33 -9.51
C ILE A 275 -0.85 22.90 -10.68
N SER A 276 -2.18 22.86 -10.62
CA SER A 276 -3.05 23.41 -11.67
C SER A 276 -2.79 24.89 -11.94
N SER A 277 -2.54 25.67 -10.88
CA SER A 277 -2.39 27.12 -10.94
C SER A 277 -1.12 27.57 -11.68
N ILE A 278 -0.07 26.73 -11.71
CA ILE A 278 1.20 27.00 -12.40
C ILE A 278 1.24 26.47 -13.83
N CYS A 279 0.41 25.48 -14.18
CA CYS A 279 0.38 24.87 -15.51
C CYS A 279 -0.44 25.68 -16.53
N LYS A 280 -0.05 25.64 -17.81
CA LYS A 280 -0.78 26.27 -18.92
C LYS A 280 -1.70 25.30 -19.68
N THR A 281 -1.37 24.01 -19.70
CA THR A 281 -2.12 22.96 -20.41
C THR A 281 -2.43 21.79 -19.49
N GLN A 282 -3.43 20.96 -19.84
CA GLN A 282 -3.72 19.73 -19.11
C GLN A 282 -2.54 18.76 -19.12
N GLN A 283 -1.79 18.67 -20.22
CA GLN A 283 -0.59 17.83 -20.29
C GLN A 283 0.47 18.24 -19.27
N GLN A 284 0.73 19.55 -19.11
CA GLN A 284 1.65 20.05 -18.08
C GLN A 284 1.15 19.72 -16.68
N ALA A 285 -0.16 19.82 -16.43
CA ALA A 285 -0.73 19.45 -15.15
C ALA A 285 -0.57 17.96 -14.85
N ILE A 286 -0.79 17.08 -15.83
CA ILE A 286 -0.57 15.63 -15.70
C ILE A 286 0.89 15.33 -15.38
N LEU A 287 1.84 15.96 -16.09
CA LEU A 287 3.27 15.80 -15.79
C LEU A 287 3.60 16.29 -14.38
N GLY A 288 3.04 17.42 -13.95
CA GLY A 288 3.18 17.94 -12.59
C GLY A 288 2.65 16.99 -11.53
N VAL A 289 1.47 16.38 -11.77
CA VAL A 289 0.90 15.33 -10.91
C VAL A 289 1.85 14.15 -10.82
N ILE A 290 2.32 13.59 -11.93
CA ILE A 290 3.23 12.43 -11.93
C ILE A 290 4.53 12.76 -11.19
N THR A 291 5.08 13.97 -11.41
CA THR A 291 6.31 14.45 -10.80
C THR A 291 6.20 14.56 -9.28
N PHE A 292 5.06 15.03 -8.77
CA PHE A 292 4.78 15.07 -7.34
C PHE A 292 4.45 13.69 -6.78
N GLN A 293 3.60 12.94 -7.49
CA GLN A 293 2.97 11.72 -6.99
C GLN A 293 3.98 10.59 -6.79
N MET A 294 4.91 10.38 -7.72
CA MET A 294 5.90 9.30 -7.61
C MET A 294 6.75 9.38 -6.34
N PRO A 295 7.46 10.49 -6.04
CA PRO A 295 8.21 10.61 -4.79
C PRO A 295 7.30 10.62 -3.56
N ALA A 296 6.12 11.23 -3.64
CA ALA A 296 5.17 11.26 -2.52
C ALA A 296 4.66 9.85 -2.15
N ILE A 297 4.43 8.96 -3.12
CA ILE A 297 4.06 7.57 -2.85
C ILE A 297 5.24 6.81 -2.24
N LEU A 298 6.45 6.96 -2.78
CA LEU A 298 7.64 6.29 -2.25
C LEU A 298 7.90 6.67 -0.78
N LEU A 299 7.65 7.94 -0.43
CA LEU A 299 7.83 8.49 0.91
C LEU A 299 6.59 8.37 1.80
N SER A 300 5.57 7.61 1.41
CA SER A 300 4.32 7.52 2.15
C SER A 300 4.28 6.41 3.20
N GLY A 301 5.26 5.50 3.19
CA GLY A 301 5.17 4.25 3.95
C GLY A 301 4.36 3.14 3.26
N PHE A 302 3.98 3.32 1.99
CA PHE A 302 3.26 2.31 1.21
C PHE A 302 4.12 1.07 0.90
N ILE A 303 5.28 1.32 0.30
CA ILE A 303 6.17 0.29 -0.25
C ILE A 303 7.11 -0.22 0.83
N SER A 304 7.78 0.70 1.53
CA SER A 304 8.70 0.40 2.62
C SER A 304 8.26 1.13 3.88
N PRO A 305 8.43 0.52 5.07
CA PRO A 305 8.25 1.22 6.35
C PRO A 305 9.05 2.52 6.39
N ILE A 306 8.50 3.55 7.04
CA ILE A 306 9.15 4.87 7.12
C ILE A 306 10.36 4.79 8.04
N GLU A 307 10.30 3.92 9.05
CA GLU A 307 11.34 3.67 10.03
C GLU A 307 12.63 3.14 9.40
N ASP A 308 12.51 2.42 8.27
CA ASP A 308 13.64 1.86 7.51
C ASP A 308 14.35 2.90 6.64
N MET A 309 13.75 4.09 6.45
CA MET A 309 14.33 5.14 5.63
C MET A 309 15.45 5.88 6.37
N PRO A 310 16.49 6.38 5.67
CA PRO A 310 17.45 7.33 6.24
C PRO A 310 16.76 8.51 6.95
N LYS A 311 17.30 8.96 8.09
CA LYS A 311 16.69 10.02 8.93
C LYS A 311 16.26 11.26 8.15
N PHE A 312 17.04 11.68 7.16
CA PHE A 312 16.69 12.81 6.28
C PHE A 312 15.36 12.60 5.54
N LEU A 313 15.15 11.42 4.94
CA LEU A 313 13.91 11.09 4.25
C LEU A 313 12.73 11.00 5.21
N GLN A 314 12.95 10.49 6.44
CA GLN A 314 11.91 10.46 7.47
C GLN A 314 11.36 11.85 7.77
N TYR A 315 12.21 12.87 7.86
CA TYR A 315 11.77 14.25 8.04
C TYR A 315 11.01 14.78 6.82
N LEU A 316 11.46 14.45 5.60
CA LEU A 316 10.76 14.84 4.37
C LEU A 316 9.35 14.25 4.28
N THR A 317 9.12 13.07 4.87
CA THR A 317 7.78 12.47 4.90
C THR A 317 6.78 13.26 5.75
N LEU A 318 7.22 14.16 6.66
CA LEU A 318 6.31 14.96 7.50
C LEU A 318 5.53 16.02 6.70
N ILE A 319 6.07 16.48 5.57
CA ILE A 319 5.36 17.41 4.66
C ILE A 319 4.48 16.67 3.65
N ASN A 320 4.53 15.33 3.63
CA ASN A 320 3.82 14.50 2.67
C ASN A 320 2.44 14.09 3.23
N PRO A 321 1.32 14.62 2.72
CA PRO A 321 -0.01 14.26 3.22
C PRO A 321 -0.35 12.76 3.02
N ILE A 322 0.24 12.11 2.01
CA ILE A 322 0.01 10.70 1.72
C ILE A 322 0.44 9.83 2.92
N ARG A 323 1.54 10.18 3.60
CA ARG A 323 2.01 9.47 4.81
C ARG A 323 0.89 9.30 5.84
N PHE A 324 0.26 10.42 6.21
CA PHE A 324 -0.75 10.42 7.27
C PHE A 324 -2.03 9.73 6.83
N PHE A 325 -2.44 9.89 5.57
CA PHE A 325 -3.63 9.22 5.07
C PHE A 325 -3.48 7.69 5.06
N MET A 326 -2.30 7.20 4.69
CA MET A 326 -1.96 5.78 4.68
C MET A 326 -1.96 5.19 6.10
N LEU A 327 -1.37 5.92 7.04
CA LEU A 327 -1.37 5.59 8.47
C LEU A 327 -2.81 5.51 9.01
N LEU A 328 -3.61 6.55 8.77
CA LEU A 328 -5.01 6.64 9.22
C LEU A 328 -5.87 5.52 8.63
N THR A 329 -5.78 5.29 7.32
CA THR A 329 -6.55 4.25 6.64
C THR A 329 -6.22 2.89 7.20
N ARG A 330 -4.93 2.52 7.25
CA ARG A 330 -4.50 1.22 7.78
C ARG A 330 -4.86 1.04 9.25
N GLY A 331 -4.63 2.07 10.08
CA GLY A 331 -4.86 1.96 11.51
C GLY A 331 -6.34 1.98 11.90
N ILE A 332 -7.19 2.73 11.21
CA ILE A 332 -8.64 2.70 11.47
C ILE A 332 -9.23 1.39 10.95
N PHE A 333 -8.88 0.97 9.73
CA PHE A 333 -9.47 -0.21 9.11
C PHE A 333 -9.04 -1.51 9.81
N LEU A 334 -7.74 -1.69 10.09
CA LEU A 334 -7.21 -2.95 10.58
C LEU A 334 -6.95 -2.97 12.09
N LYS A 335 -6.57 -1.84 12.70
CA LYS A 335 -6.22 -1.78 14.13
C LYS A 335 -7.35 -1.26 15.02
N GLY A 336 -8.34 -0.57 14.45
CA GLY A 336 -9.37 0.11 15.24
C GLY A 336 -8.79 1.24 16.10
N MET A 337 -7.93 2.09 15.52
CA MET A 337 -7.29 3.20 16.26
C MET A 337 -8.29 4.07 17.03
N SER A 338 -7.88 4.48 18.23
CA SER A 338 -8.66 5.36 19.09
C SER A 338 -8.82 6.75 18.48
N PHE A 339 -9.81 7.52 18.95
CA PHE A 339 -9.99 8.91 18.52
C PHE A 339 -8.73 9.75 18.76
N HIS A 340 -8.05 9.56 19.89
CA HIS A 340 -6.85 10.30 20.24
C HIS A 340 -5.73 10.10 19.22
N ASP A 341 -5.46 8.84 18.85
CA ASP A 341 -4.41 8.52 17.87
C ASP A 341 -4.74 9.06 16.48
N VAL A 342 -6.02 9.01 16.10
CA VAL A 342 -6.50 9.58 14.84
C VAL A 342 -6.36 11.10 14.83
N PHE A 343 -6.72 11.77 15.93
CA PHE A 343 -6.69 13.22 16.05
C PHE A 343 -5.29 13.81 15.91
N ILE A 344 -4.27 13.18 16.52
CA ILE A 344 -2.86 13.61 16.36
C ILE A 344 -2.47 13.65 14.88
N ASN A 345 -2.93 12.68 14.10
CA ASN A 345 -2.61 12.58 12.67
C ASN A 345 -3.45 13.53 11.78
N TRP A 346 -4.54 14.10 12.29
CA TRP A 346 -5.28 15.16 11.59
C TRP A 346 -4.54 16.50 11.61
N ILE A 347 -3.82 16.81 12.69
CA ILE A 347 -3.10 18.09 12.84
C ILE A 347 -2.17 18.38 11.65
N PRO A 348 -1.23 17.49 11.27
CA PRO A 348 -0.34 17.75 10.14
C PRO A 348 -1.11 17.84 8.81
N LEU A 349 -2.17 17.04 8.62
CA LEU A 349 -2.99 17.09 7.40
C LEU A 349 -3.74 18.42 7.28
N ILE A 350 -4.33 18.93 8.37
CA ILE A 350 -5.00 20.22 8.40
C ILE A 350 -4.00 21.34 8.10
N LEU A 351 -2.80 21.28 8.71
CA LEU A 351 -1.75 22.26 8.46
C LEU A 351 -1.29 22.24 6.99
N ILE A 352 -1.08 21.06 6.41
CA ILE A 352 -0.76 20.90 4.99
C ILE A 352 -1.89 21.46 4.13
N ALA A 353 -3.16 21.16 4.44
CA ALA A 353 -4.31 21.67 3.69
C ALA A 353 -4.40 23.19 3.71
N ILE A 354 -4.19 23.81 4.89
CA ILE A 354 -4.19 25.27 5.03
C ILE A 354 -3.08 25.87 4.16
N ILE A 355 -1.86 25.35 4.23
CA ILE A 355 -0.73 25.87 3.46
C ILE A 355 -0.98 25.73 1.95
N THR A 356 -1.34 24.53 1.49
CA THR A 356 -1.46 24.26 0.05
C THR A 356 -2.65 24.98 -0.58
N LEU A 357 -3.80 25.06 0.11
CA LEU A 357 -4.95 25.85 -0.36
C LEU A 357 -4.66 27.35 -0.35
N SER A 358 -3.92 27.86 0.64
CA SER A 358 -3.50 29.26 0.68
C SER A 358 -2.56 29.60 -0.48
N LEU A 359 -1.58 28.74 -0.77
CA LEU A 359 -0.67 28.90 -1.91
C LEU A 359 -1.42 28.88 -3.25
N ALA A 360 -2.39 27.97 -3.40
CA ALA A 360 -3.25 27.95 -4.58
C ALA A 360 -4.04 29.26 -4.73
N MET A 361 -4.64 29.75 -3.64
CA MET A 361 -5.41 31.01 -3.63
C MET A 361 -4.56 32.22 -4.01
N LEU A 362 -3.35 32.33 -3.43
CA LEU A 362 -2.41 33.43 -3.73
C LEU A 362 -2.00 33.45 -5.21
N THR A 363 -1.85 32.27 -5.81
CA THR A 363 -1.47 32.13 -7.22
C THR A 363 -2.63 32.53 -8.16
N PHE A 364 -3.89 32.41 -7.72
CA PHE A 364 -5.02 33.01 -8.43
C PHE A 364 -5.02 34.53 -8.29
N LYS A 365 -4.84 35.06 -7.08
CA LYS A 365 -4.90 36.52 -6.84
C LYS A 365 -3.86 37.30 -7.64
N ARG A 366 -2.60 36.85 -7.66
CA ARG A 366 -1.51 37.49 -8.43
C ARG A 366 -1.70 37.55 -9.95
N LYS A 367 -2.72 36.88 -10.49
CA LYS A 367 -3.06 36.90 -11.91
C LYS A 367 -4.38 37.62 -12.19
N LEU A 368 -5.10 38.03 -11.14
CA LEU A 368 -6.29 38.89 -11.20
C LEU A 368 -5.89 40.38 -11.19
N ASP A 369 -4.82 40.70 -10.46
CA ASP A 369 -4.11 41.98 -10.51
C ASP A 369 -3.09 41.97 -11.66
#